data_AF-A0A6P3GQ65-F1
#
_entry.id   AF-A0A6P3GQ65-F1
#
_cell.length_a   1.000
_cell.length_b   1.000
_cell.length_c   1.000
_cell.angle_alpha   90.00
_cell.angle_beta   90.00
_cell.angle_gamma   90.00
#
_symmetry.space_group_name_H-M   'P 1'
#
loop_
_entity.id
_entity.type
_entity.pdbx_description
1 polymer ?
#
loop_
_entity_poly.entity_id
_entity_poly.type
_entity_poly.pdbx_seq_one_letter_code
_entity_poly.pdbx_strand_id
1 'polypeptide(L)' 'MSETRDLQGGKAFGLRKAQQEERINEINQQFLDDPKYSSDEDLPSKLEAFKKKYMEFDLNEDGGIDIMSLKRMMEKL' A
#
# COMPACT_ATOMS: atom_id res chain seq x y z
N MET A 1 0.22 32.56 -12.47
CA MET A 1 1.34 31.76 -11.93
C MET A 1 1.22 30.39 -12.56
N SER A 2 2.19 30.02 -13.40
CA SER A 2 2.15 28.72 -14.11
C SER A 2 2.52 27.65 -13.10
N GLU A 3 1.62 26.69 -12.83
CA GLU A 3 1.97 25.46 -12.14
C GLU A 3 3.04 24.74 -12.97
N THR A 4 4.29 24.93 -12.58
CA THR A 4 5.38 24.05 -13.00
C THR A 4 5.03 22.66 -12.49
N ARG A 5 4.40 21.86 -13.33
CA ARG A 5 4.25 20.41 -13.10
C ARG A 5 5.66 19.88 -12.98
N ASP A 6 6.06 19.55 -11.75
CA ASP A 6 7.33 18.90 -11.48
C ASP A 6 7.29 17.49 -12.08
N LEU A 7 7.63 17.40 -13.38
CA LEU A 7 7.64 16.16 -14.16
C LEU A 7 8.66 15.14 -13.61
N GLN A 8 9.56 15.56 -12.72
CA GLN A 8 10.56 14.73 -12.06
C GLN A 8 9.97 13.94 -10.87
N GLY A 9 8.99 14.51 -10.16
CA GLY A 9 8.35 13.87 -9.00
C GLY A 9 7.56 12.61 -9.38
N GLY A 10 6.95 12.58 -10.57
CA GLY A 10 6.15 11.44 -11.04
C GLY A 10 6.94 10.15 -11.24
N LYS A 11 8.21 10.24 -11.69
CA LYS A 11 9.07 9.05 -11.87
C LYS A 11 9.50 8.45 -10.53
N ALA A 12 9.93 9.29 -9.59
CA ALA A 12 10.30 8.86 -8.25
C ALA A 12 9.09 8.31 -7.49
N PHE A 13 7.93 8.95 -7.62
CA PHE A 13 6.67 8.47 -7.05
C PHE A 13 6.26 7.11 -7.63
N GLY A 14 6.27 6.95 -8.96
CA GLY A 14 5.95 5.68 -9.60
C GLY A 14 6.87 4.54 -9.17
N LEU A 15 8.18 4.80 -9.06
CA LEU A 15 9.15 3.83 -8.55
C LEU A 15 8.86 3.45 -7.09
N ARG A 16 8.56 4.43 -6.23
CA ARG A 16 8.18 4.19 -4.83
C ARG A 16 6.92 3.33 -4.72
N LYS A 17 5.88 3.60 -5.54
CA LYS A 17 4.66 2.79 -5.56
C LYS A 17 4.92 1.36 -6.04
N ALA A 18 5.78 1.16 -7.04
CA ALA A 18 6.16 -0.18 -7.49
C ALA A 18 6.92 -0.96 -6.39
N GLN A 19 7.89 -0.32 -5.72
CA GLN A 19 8.62 -0.93 -4.60
C GLN A 19 7.69 -1.25 -3.42
N GLN A 20 6.71 -0.39 -3.15
CA GLN A 20 5.70 -0.62 -2.13
C GLN A 20 4.84 -1.84 -2.48
N GLU A 21 4.38 -1.96 -3.73
CA GLU A 21 3.60 -3.10 -4.20
C GLU A 21 4.36 -4.42 -4.10
N GLU A 22 5.64 -4.43 -4.48
CA GLU A 22 6.53 -5.60 -4.36
C GLU A 22 6.63 -6.07 -2.91
N ARG A 23 6.91 -5.17 -1.96
CA ARG A 23 6.96 -5.51 -0.52
C ARG A 23 5.65 -6.06 0.00
N ILE A 24 4.52 -5.49 -0.41
CA ILE A 24 3.20 -5.99 0.03
C ILE A 24 2.95 -7.38 -0.54
N ASN A 25 3.36 -7.66 -1.79
CA ASN A 25 3.25 -8.98 -2.37
C ASN A 25 4.11 -10.01 -1.61
N GLU A 26 5.33 -9.65 -1.21
CA GLU A 26 6.19 -10.49 -0.36
C GLU A 26 5.54 -10.79 0.99
N ILE A 27 4.98 -9.79 1.65
CA ILE A 27 4.27 -9.94 2.92
C ILE A 27 3.03 -10.83 2.74
N ASN A 28 2.22 -10.59 1.71
CA ASN A 28 1.04 -11.40 1.41
C ASN A 28 1.41 -12.86 1.18
N GLN A 29 2.52 -13.15 0.48
CA GLN A 29 3.00 -14.53 0.34
C GLN A 29 3.37 -15.17 1.67
N GLN A 30 4.03 -14.44 2.57
CA GLN A 30 4.32 -14.96 3.92
C GLN A 30 3.03 -15.32 4.67
N PHE A 31 1.96 -14.55 4.52
CA PHE A 31 0.65 -14.86 5.11
C PHE A 31 -0.04 -16.05 4.45
N LEU A 32 0.10 -16.22 3.14
CA LEU A 32 -0.44 -17.36 2.40
C LEU A 32 0.25 -18.68 2.77
N ASP A 33 1.56 -18.61 3.03
CA ASP A 33 2.37 -19.77 3.42
C ASP A 33 2.30 -20.09 4.93
N ASP A 34 1.79 -19.16 5.75
CA ASP A 34 1.68 -19.35 7.21
C ASP A 34 0.54 -20.34 7.55
N PRO A 35 0.84 -21.49 8.19
CA PRO A 35 -0.15 -22.48 8.59
C PRO A 35 -1.25 -21.91 9.50
N LYS A 36 -1.01 -20.79 10.18
CA LYS A 36 -2.00 -20.11 11.01
C LYS A 36 -3.24 -19.68 10.22
N TYR A 37 -3.09 -19.38 8.94
CA TYR A 37 -4.17 -18.88 8.09
C TYR A 37 -4.64 -19.91 7.06
N SER A 38 -4.14 -21.14 7.10
CA SER A 38 -4.42 -22.18 6.10
C SER A 38 -5.90 -22.61 6.01
N SER A 39 -6.70 -22.30 7.03
CA SER A 39 -8.14 -22.60 7.05
C SER A 39 -9.02 -21.51 6.43
N ASP A 40 -8.45 -20.35 6.10
CA ASP A 40 -9.19 -19.23 5.50
C ASP A 40 -9.10 -19.32 3.96
N GLU A 41 -10.09 -19.97 3.34
CA GLU A 41 -10.15 -20.14 1.89
C GLU A 41 -10.22 -18.80 1.12
N ASP A 42 -10.73 -17.75 1.76
CA ASP A 42 -10.85 -16.41 1.19
C ASP A 42 -9.61 -15.54 1.43
N LEU A 43 -8.59 -16.07 2.11
CA LEU A 43 -7.38 -15.33 2.46
C LEU A 43 -6.73 -14.63 1.25
N PRO A 44 -6.52 -15.27 0.08
CA PRO A 44 -5.94 -14.59 -1.08
C PRO A 44 -6.76 -13.36 -1.51
N SER A 45 -8.08 -13.49 -1.54
CA SER A 45 -9.00 -12.41 -1.92
C SER A 45 -8.97 -11.26 -0.91
N LYS A 46 -8.91 -11.58 0.40
CA LYS A 46 -8.81 -10.58 1.47
C LYS A 46 -7.48 -9.83 1.41
N LEU A 47 -6.37 -10.53 1.22
CA LEU A 47 -5.04 -9.93 1.09
C LEU A 47 -4.94 -9.01 -0.13
N GLU A 48 -5.57 -9.37 -1.25
CA GLU A 48 -5.67 -8.48 -2.42
C GLU A 48 -6.53 -7.24 -2.16
N ALA A 49 -7.66 -7.39 -1.46
CA ALA A 49 -8.49 -6.26 -1.06
C ALA A 49 -7.73 -5.31 -0.12
N PHE A 50 -7.00 -5.85 0.87
CA PHE A 50 -6.17 -5.07 1.78
C PHE A 50 -5.02 -4.38 1.06
N LYS A 51 -4.33 -5.08 0.13
CA LYS A 51 -3.28 -4.47 -0.71
C LYS A 51 -3.81 -3.27 -1.47
N LYS A 52 -4.93 -3.42 -2.18
CA LYS A 52 -5.56 -2.32 -2.92
C LYS A 52 -5.86 -1.14 -2.00
N LYS A 53 -6.49 -1.42 -0.85
CA LYS A 53 -6.84 -0.37 0.11
C LYS A 53 -5.60 0.33 0.64
N TYR A 54 -4.56 -0.41 1.00
CA TYR A 54 -3.29 0.10 1.50
C TYR A 54 -2.55 0.95 0.46
N MET A 55 -2.63 0.56 -0.82
CA MET A 55 -2.04 1.29 -1.95
C MET A 55 -2.77 2.60 -2.31
N GLU A 56 -4.02 2.78 -1.89
CA GLU A 56 -4.75 4.06 -2.03
C GLU A 56 -4.16 5.18 -1.16
N PHE A 57 -3.35 4.83 -0.16
CA PHE A 57 -2.82 5.79 0.79
C PHE A 57 -1.40 6.25 0.40
N ASP A 58 -1.15 7.54 0.66
CA ASP A 58 0.20 8.06 0.71
C ASP A 58 0.84 7.56 1.99
N LEU A 59 1.77 6.62 1.83
CA LEU A 59 2.63 6.20 2.92
C LEU A 59 3.72 7.24 3.13
N ASN A 60 4.19 7.32 4.37
CA ASN A 60 5.41 8.06 4.71
C ASN A 60 6.65 7.40 4.06
N GLU A 61 7.84 7.97 4.31
CA GLU A 61 9.08 7.53 3.65
C GLU A 61 9.53 6.10 4.02
N ASP A 62 9.06 5.55 5.15
CA ASP A 62 9.37 4.18 5.59
C ASP A 62 8.37 3.13 5.06
N GLY A 63 7.33 3.55 4.33
CA GLY A 63 6.30 2.65 3.83
C GLY A 63 5.35 2.19 4.94
N GLY A 64 5.16 3.00 5.98
CA GLY A 64 4.16 2.85 7.03
C GLY A 64 2.97 3.80 6.85
N ILE A 65 1.93 3.54 7.64
CA ILE A 65 0.84 4.49 7.83
C ILE A 65 1.19 5.32 9.07
N ASP A 66 1.54 6.59 8.87
CA ASP A 66 1.67 7.51 9.99
C ASP A 66 0.28 7.98 10.49
N ILE A 67 0.26 8.64 11.66
CA ILE A 67 -0.99 9.10 12.29
C ILE A 67 -1.76 10.11 11.43
N MET A 68 -1.08 10.85 10.55
CA MET A 68 -1.69 11.82 9.65
C MET A 68 -2.32 11.11 8.45
N SER A 69 -1.66 10.10 7.89
CA SER A 69 -2.19 9.22 6.87
C SER A 69 -3.42 8.48 7.40
N LEU A 70 -3.36 7.95 8.63
CA LEU A 70 -4.49 7.32 9.31
C LEU A 70 -5.68 8.29 9.50
N LYS A 71 -5.41 9.50 10.00
CA LYS A 71 -6.43 10.54 10.16
C LYS A 71 -7.13 10.87 8.83
N ARG A 72 -6.35 11.02 7.75
CA ARG A 72 -6.89 11.26 6.40
C ARG A 72 -7.72 10.08 5.87
N MET A 73 -7.46 8.85 6.32
CA MET A 73 -8.34 7.70 6.01
C MET A 73 -9.68 7.85 6.70
N MET A 74 -9.67 8.18 8.00
CA MET A 74 -10.89 8.30 8.81
C MET A 74 -11.77 9.47 8.36
N GLU A 75 -11.18 10.55 7.85
CA GLU A 75 -11.92 11.70 7.29
C GLU A 75 -12.57 11.42 5.93
N LYS A 76 -12.17 10.34 5.24
CA LYS A 76 -12.71 9.93 3.92
C LYS A 76 -13.77 8.81 4.01
N LEU A 77 -14.07 8.34 5.22
CA LEU A 77 -15.15 7.38 5.51
C LEU A 77 -16.46 8.13 5.77
#